data_AF-A0A9W6ZU11-F1
#
_entry.id   AF-A0A9W6ZU11-F1
#
_cell.length_a   1.000
_cell.length_b   1.000
_cell.length_c   1.000
_cell.angle_alpha   90.00
_cell.angle_beta   90.00
_cell.angle_gamma   90.00
#
_symmetry.space_group_name_H-M   'P 1'
#
loop_
_entity.id
_entity.type
_entity.pdbx_description
1 polymer ?
#
loop_
_entity_poly.entity_id
_entity_poly.type
_entity_poly.pdbx_seq_one_letter_code
_entity_poly.pdbx_strand_id
1 'polypeptide(L)'
;MSGLDFLEYVRDHPVENVRGLPFVLLTARGMTDDRIAGYQKGASAYLPKPFSPEELKAILIGLVSRNSATSSASSPSSSPVTAPPLESSVALSPRESELVKLLSLGLTNKEISSNMFISESKH
;
A
#
# COMPACT_ATOMS: atom_id res chain seq x y z
N MET A 1 13.04 -15.53 -16.91
CA MET A 1 12.63 -15.01 -15.60
C MET A 1 12.22 -13.56 -15.79
N SER A 2 10.95 -13.24 -15.55
CA SER A 2 10.43 -11.86 -15.65
C SER A 2 10.79 -11.04 -14.40
N GLY A 3 10.59 -9.72 -14.45
CA GLY A 3 10.79 -8.86 -13.27
C GLY A 3 9.84 -9.20 -12.10
N LEU A 4 8.64 -9.69 -12.40
CA LEU A 4 7.70 -10.18 -11.39
C LEU A 4 8.13 -11.51 -10.78
N ASP A 5 8.68 -12.42 -11.57
CA ASP A 5 9.20 -13.70 -11.06
C ASP A 5 10.44 -13.47 -10.19
N PHE A 6 11.24 -12.45 -10.49
CA PHE A 6 12.36 -12.04 -9.64
C PHE A 6 11.92 -11.46 -8.31
N LEU A 7 10.89 -10.60 -8.31
CA LEU A 7 10.30 -10.11 -7.08
C LEU A 7 9.81 -11.26 -6.19
N GLU A 8 9.09 -12.20 -6.78
CA GLU A 8 8.56 -13.38 -6.08
C GLU A 8 9.70 -14.25 -5.53
N TYR A 9 10.71 -14.56 -6.34
CA TYR A 9 11.88 -15.31 -5.92
C TYR A 9 12.60 -14.67 -4.73
N VAL A 10 12.81 -13.35 -4.76
CA VAL A 10 13.50 -12.61 -3.68
C VAL A 10 12.66 -12.54 -2.41
N ARG A 11 11.33 -12.51 -2.53
CA ARG A 11 10.43 -12.57 -1.37
C ARG A 11 10.42 -13.96 -0.72
N ASP A 12 10.48 -15.02 -1.53
CA ASP A 12 10.49 -16.41 -1.09
C ASP A 12 11.85 -16.85 -0.51
N HIS A 13 12.95 -16.25 -0.99
CA HIS A 13 14.33 -16.51 -0.53
C HIS A 13 14.92 -15.27 0.17
N PRO A 14 14.45 -14.94 1.39
CA PRO A 14 14.92 -13.77 2.11
C PRO A 14 16.36 -13.96 2.57
N VAL A 15 17.31 -13.39 1.83
CA VAL A 15 18.64 -13.04 2.35
C VAL A 15 18.47 -11.97 3.45
N GLU A 16 19.23 -12.08 4.54
CA GLU A 16 19.13 -11.24 5.75
C GLU A 16 19.03 -9.73 5.44
N ASN A 17 19.71 -9.26 4.39
CA ASN A 17 19.79 -7.85 4.01
C ASN A 17 18.70 -7.37 3.03
N VAL A 18 17.78 -8.25 2.62
CA VAL A 18 16.73 -7.94 1.64
C VAL A 18 15.33 -7.99 2.25
N ARG A 19 15.18 -8.54 3.46
CA ARG A 19 13.95 -8.44 4.23
C ARG A 19 13.64 -6.97 4.51
N GLY A 20 12.63 -6.45 3.81
CA GLY A 20 12.15 -5.08 3.98
C GLY A 20 12.62 -4.10 2.93
N LEU A 21 13.40 -4.51 1.91
CA LEU A 21 13.72 -3.60 0.81
C LEU A 21 12.46 -3.29 -0.03
N PRO A 22 12.22 -2.02 -0.37
CA PRO A 22 11.13 -1.63 -1.25
C PRO A 22 11.45 -2.00 -2.70
N PHE A 23 10.46 -2.53 -3.43
CA PHE A 23 10.60 -2.87 -4.84
C PHE A 23 9.77 -1.93 -5.71
N VAL A 24 10.40 -1.34 -6.71
CA VAL A 24 9.74 -0.49 -7.71
C VAL A 24 9.81 -1.18 -9.07
N LEU A 25 8.66 -1.48 -9.65
CA LEU A 25 8.56 -2.10 -10.97
C LEU A 25 8.45 -1.03 -12.05
N LEU A 26 9.40 -1.00 -12.98
CA LEU A 26 9.36 -0.13 -14.16
C LEU A 26 8.88 -0.95 -15.36
N THR A 27 7.80 -0.54 -16.01
CA THR A 27 7.25 -1.29 -17.16
C THR A 27 7.14 -0.44 -18.41
N ALA A 28 7.25 -1.05 -19.59
CA ALA A 28 6.85 -0.41 -20.85
C ALA A 28 5.36 -0.65 -21.19
N ARG A 29 4.69 -1.56 -20.47
CA ARG A 29 3.29 -1.93 -20.70
C ARG A 29 2.47 -1.46 -19.51
N GLY A 30 1.78 -0.33 -19.68
CA GLY A 30 0.96 0.29 -18.64
C GLY A 30 -0.41 -0.36 -18.45
N MET A 31 -0.58 -1.64 -18.77
CA MET A 31 -1.88 -2.31 -18.60
C MET A 31 -2.21 -2.42 -17.12
N THR A 32 -3.46 -2.12 -16.76
CA THR A 32 -3.95 -2.13 -15.38
C THR A 32 -3.71 -3.48 -14.71
N ASP A 33 -3.85 -4.58 -15.45
CA ASP A 33 -3.63 -5.95 -14.94
C ASP A 33 -2.19 -6.19 -14.47
N ASP A 34 -1.20 -5.69 -15.21
CA ASP A 34 0.22 -5.84 -14.84
C ASP A 34 0.54 -5.07 -13.54
N ARG A 35 -0.12 -3.92 -13.34
CA ARG A 35 0.00 -3.12 -12.10
C ARG A 35 -0.59 -3.89 -10.93
N ILE A 36 -1.79 -4.42 -11.10
CA ILE A 36 -2.50 -5.20 -10.07
C ILE A 36 -1.65 -6.41 -9.67
N ALA A 37 -1.13 -7.17 -10.64
CA ALA A 37 -0.26 -8.32 -10.39
C ALA A 37 1.01 -7.91 -9.64
N GLY A 38 1.63 -6.78 -10.00
CA GLY A 38 2.79 -6.24 -9.29
C GLY A 38 2.51 -5.92 -7.83
N TYR A 39 1.38 -5.26 -7.54
CA TYR A 39 0.99 -4.95 -6.17
C TYR A 39 0.67 -6.21 -5.34
N GLN A 40 -0.05 -7.18 -5.93
CA GLN A 40 -0.35 -8.45 -5.26
C GLN A 40 0.91 -9.25 -4.90
N LYS A 41 1.97 -9.17 -5.73
CA LYS A 41 3.27 -9.79 -5.47
C LYS A 41 4.16 -9.01 -4.49
N GLY A 42 3.67 -7.92 -3.91
CA GLY A 42 4.40 -7.16 -2.88
C GLY A 42 5.38 -6.13 -3.43
N ALA A 43 5.14 -5.62 -4.64
CA ALA A 43 5.83 -4.43 -5.12
C ALA A 43 5.34 -3.20 -4.35
N SER A 44 6.28 -2.34 -3.98
CA SER A 44 5.99 -1.12 -3.22
C SER A 44 5.51 0.03 -4.12
N ALA A 45 5.95 0.04 -5.39
CA ALA A 45 5.44 0.95 -6.40
C ALA A 45 5.55 0.35 -7.81
N TYR A 46 4.74 0.88 -8.72
CA TYR A 46 4.70 0.46 -10.11
C TYR A 46 4.63 1.70 -10.99
N LEU A 47 5.56 1.83 -11.94
CA LEU A 47 5.78 3.06 -12.72
C LEU A 47 5.86 2.73 -14.22
N PRO A 48 4.90 3.19 -15.05
CA PRO A 48 4.91 2.97 -16.48
C PRO A 48 5.88 3.91 -17.20
N LYS A 49 6.49 3.45 -18.29
CA LYS A 49 7.34 4.25 -19.18
C LYS A 49 6.50 4.88 -20.31
N PRO A 50 6.80 6.12 -20.72
CA PRO A 50 7.82 7.01 -20.15
C PRO A 50 7.37 7.60 -18.82
N PHE A 51 8.29 7.70 -17.85
CA PHE A 51 8.04 8.32 -16.55
C PHE A 51 8.86 9.60 -16.39
N SER A 52 8.41 10.51 -15.53
CA SER A 52 9.19 11.67 -15.14
C SER A 52 10.26 11.28 -14.10
N PRO A 53 11.50 11.78 -14.20
CA PRO A 53 12.49 11.59 -13.14
C PRO A 53 12.04 12.16 -11.80
N GLU A 54 11.19 13.19 -11.79
CA GLU A 54 10.62 13.76 -10.56
C GLU A 54 9.63 12.81 -9.88
N GLU A 55 8.85 12.08 -10.69
CA GLU A 55 7.90 11.07 -10.19
C GLU A 55 8.65 9.91 -9.53
N LEU A 56 9.70 9.41 -10.19
CA LEU A 56 10.56 8.38 -9.60
C LEU A 56 11.20 8.86 -8.30
N LYS A 57 11.69 10.12 -8.26
CA LYS A 57 12.29 10.71 -7.05
C LYS A 57 11.29 10.78 -5.90
N ALA A 58 10.05 11.22 -6.16
CA ALA A 58 9.01 11.29 -5.14
C ALA A 58 8.69 9.90 -4.55
N ILE A 59 8.57 8.88 -5.41
CA ILE A 59 8.36 7.48 -5.01
C ILE A 59 9.51 7.00 -4.12
N LEU A 60 10.77 7.22 -4.54
CA LEU A 60 11.94 6.79 -3.78
C LEU A 60 12.03 7.46 -2.40
N ILE A 61 11.78 8.77 -2.32
CA ILE A 61 11.78 9.51 -1.05
C ILE A 61 10.70 8.94 -0.10
N GLY A 62 9.49 8.71 -0.61
CA GLY A 62 8.39 8.15 0.18
C GLY A 62 8.70 6.74 0.69
N LEU A 63 9.34 5.90 -0.11
CA LEU A 63 9.71 4.53 0.25
C LEU A 63 10.80 4.50 1.33
N VAL A 64 11.87 5.29 1.16
CA VAL A 64 12.97 5.35 2.12
C VAL A 64 12.50 5.91 3.47
N SER A 65 11.67 6.96 3.46
CA SER A 65 11.13 7.55 4.70
C SER A 65 10.21 6.60 5.48
N ARG A 66 9.52 5.67 4.80
CA ARG A 66 8.64 4.69 5.45
C ARG A 66 9.46 3.55 6.09
N ASN A 67 10.54 3.13 5.43
CA ASN A 67 11.44 2.11 5.97
C ASN A 67 12.20 2.59 7.22
N SER A 68 12.64 3.85 7.27
CA SER A 68 13.33 4.41 8.44
C SER A 68 12.39 4.54 9.66
N ALA A 69 11.14 4.95 9.45
CA ALA A 69 10.14 5.07 10.52
C ALA A 69 9.79 3.71 11.16
N THR A 70 9.87 2.62 10.39
CA THR A 70 9.56 1.27 10.89
C THR A 70 10.72 0.70 11.73
N SER A 71 11.97 1.12 11.48
CA SER A 71 13.14 0.66 12.24
C SER A 71 13.35 1.39 13.59
N SER A 72 12.70 2.52 13.81
CA SER A 72 12.86 3.32 15.05
C SER A 72 11.87 2.97 16.17
N ALA A 73 10.98 2.00 15.98
CA ALA A 73 10.00 1.59 17.00
C ALA A 73 10.53 0.54 18.01
N SER A 74 11.79 0.12 17.93
CA SER A 74 12.38 -0.89 18.83
C SER A 74 13.14 -0.29 20.02
N SER A 75 12.43 0.33 20.96
CA SER A 75 12.92 0.58 22.33
C SER A 75 11.74 0.57 23.30
N PRO A 76 11.54 -0.50 24.10
CA PRO A 76 10.57 -0.50 25.18
C PRO A 76 11.26 0.04 26.44
N SER A 77 11.35 1.37 26.58
CA SER A 77 11.68 1.98 27.88
C SER A 77 10.39 2.50 28.52
N SER A 78 10.10 1.89 29.67
CA SER A 78 8.98 2.17 30.55
C SER A 78 8.95 3.63 31.02
N SER A 79 7.94 4.37 30.56
CA SER A 79 7.30 5.50 31.24
C SER A 79 5.88 5.66 30.67
N PRO A 80 4.79 5.58 31.46
CA PRO A 80 3.46 5.86 30.95
C PRO A 80 3.30 7.38 30.88
N VAL A 81 3.68 7.97 29.74
CA VAL A 81 3.33 9.34 29.40
C VAL A 81 2.39 9.26 28.21
N THR A 82 1.14 9.62 28.47
CA THR A 82 0.01 9.69 27.54
C THR A 82 0.38 10.43 26.26
N ALA A 83 0.70 9.68 25.22
CA ALA A 83 0.68 10.10 23.83
C ALA A 83 0.19 8.91 23.00
N PRO A 84 -0.76 9.12 22.07
CA PRO A 84 -1.52 8.03 21.47
C PRO A 84 -0.61 7.13 20.62
N PRO A 85 -0.84 5.79 20.61
CA PRO A 85 -0.03 4.88 19.84
C PRO A 85 -0.21 5.15 18.34
N LEU A 86 0.90 5.40 17.63
CA LEU A 86 0.96 5.36 16.18
C LEU A 86 0.95 3.89 15.71
N GLU A 87 -0.04 3.12 16.11
CA GLU A 87 -0.57 2.07 15.26
C GLU A 87 -1.59 2.74 14.36
N SER A 88 -1.16 3.24 13.21
CA SER A 88 -2.14 3.50 12.14
C SER A 88 -2.48 2.19 11.42
N SER A 89 -2.85 1.16 12.20
CA SER A 89 -4.11 0.49 11.90
C SER A 89 -5.13 1.63 11.89
N VAL A 90 -5.42 2.16 10.70
CA VAL A 90 -6.61 3.00 10.54
C VAL A 90 -7.71 2.12 11.09
N ALA A 91 -8.18 2.42 12.30
CA ALA A 91 -9.26 1.72 12.94
C ALA A 91 -10.48 2.10 12.11
N LEU A 92 -10.65 1.37 11.01
CA LEU A 92 -11.78 1.53 10.14
C LEU A 92 -12.99 1.33 11.03
N SER A 93 -13.81 2.37 11.15
CA SER A 93 -15.12 2.26 11.76
C SER A 93 -15.82 1.04 11.15
N PRO A 94 -16.70 0.33 11.88
CA PRO A 94 -17.45 -0.79 11.33
C PRO A 94 -18.09 -0.46 9.96
N ARG A 95 -18.49 0.80 9.77
CA ARG A 95 -19.00 1.32 8.49
C ARG A 95 -17.93 1.50 7.42
N GLU A 96 -16.75 1.98 7.78
CA GLU A 96 -15.63 2.17 6.84
C GLU A 96 -15.08 0.83 6.36
N SER A 97 -14.98 -0.18 7.23
CA SER A 97 -14.61 -1.54 6.83
C SER A 97 -15.63 -2.16 5.87
N GLU A 98 -16.92 -1.93 6.12
CA GLU A 98 -17.99 -2.42 5.26
C GLU A 98 -17.98 -1.70 3.90
N LEU A 99 -17.70 -0.40 3.87
CA LEU A 99 -17.56 0.37 2.62
C LEU A 99 -16.36 -0.11 1.81
N VAL A 100 -15.20 -0.30 2.44
CA VAL A 100 -14.01 -0.88 1.80
C VAL A 100 -14.30 -2.27 1.23
N LYS A 101 -15.08 -3.09 1.94
CA LYS A 101 -15.51 -4.41 1.46
C LYS A 101 -16.41 -4.32 0.23
N LEU A 102 -17.35 -3.38 0.18
CA LEU A 102 -18.24 -3.18 -0.98
C LEU A 102 -17.48 -2.63 -2.20
N LEU A 103 -16.54 -1.70 -1.99
CA LEU A 103 -15.65 -1.22 -3.06
C LEU A 103 -14.76 -2.35 -3.60
N SER A 104 -14.24 -3.20 -2.72
CA SER A 104 -13.45 -4.39 -3.12
C SER A 104 -14.27 -5.41 -3.93
N LEU A 105 -15.60 -5.39 -3.82
CA LEU A 105 -16.51 -6.21 -4.62
C LEU A 105 -16.90 -5.53 -5.94
N GLY A 106 -16.39 -4.33 -6.21
CA GLY A 106 -16.62 -3.59 -7.45
C GLY A 106 -17.95 -2.82 -7.50
N LEU A 107 -18.64 -2.67 -6.36
CA LEU A 107 -19.88 -1.89 -6.33
C LEU A 107 -19.58 -0.40 -6.52
N THR A 108 -20.44 0.27 -7.29
CA THR A 108 -20.36 1.71 -7.51
C THR A 108 -20.92 2.48 -6.31
N ASN A 109 -20.54 3.75 -6.18
CA ASN A 109 -21.03 4.62 -5.11
C ASN A 109 -22.57 4.67 -5.01
N LYS A 110 -23.28 4.53 -6.15
CA LYS A 110 -24.75 4.51 -6.22
C LYS A 110 -25.37 3.22 -5.67
N GLU A 111 -24.68 2.09 -5.82
CA GLU A 111 -25.13 0.81 -5.30
C GLU A 111 -24.81 0.68 -3.80
N ILE A 112 -23.65 1.19 -3.39
CA ILE A 112 -23.25 1.28 -1.98
C ILE A 112 -24.24 2.12 -1.18
N SER A 113 -24.69 3.26 -1.72
CA SER A 113 -25.70 4.12 -1.07
C SER A 113 -27.10 3.48 -1.00
N SER A 114 -27.37 2.48 -1.83
CA SER A 114 -28.64 1.75 -1.82
C SER A 114 -28.62 0.60 -0.80
N ASN A 115 -27.45 0.00 -0.55
CA ASN A 115 -27.29 -1.18 0.30
C ASN A 115 -26.98 -0.83 1.77
N MET A 116 -26.26 0.26 1.99
CA MET A 116 -26.20 0.90 3.31
C MET A 116 -27.32 1.94 3.35
N PHE A 117 -28.25 1.86 4.32
CA PHE A 117 -29.32 2.86 4.58
C PHE A 117 -28.76 4.24 4.99
N ILE A 118 -27.77 4.76 4.27
CA ILE A 118 -27.20 6.09 4.43
C ILE A 118 -27.97 6.95 3.44
N SER A 119 -28.99 7.62 3.96
CA SER A 119 -29.81 8.59 3.22
C SER A 119 -28.91 9.57 2.48
N GLU A 120 -29.26 9.87 1.22
CA GLU A 120 -28.67 10.93 0.41
C GLU A 120 -28.64 12.24 1.19
N SER A 121 -27.45 12.65 1.65
CA SER A 121 -27.24 14.02 2.12
C SER A 121 -26.96 14.89 0.91
N LYS A 122 -28.04 15.45 0.39
CA LYS A 122 -28.10 16.53 -0.58
C LYS A 122 -27.51 17.80 0.07
N HIS A 123 -26.32 18.26 -0.36
CA HIS A 123 -26.11 19.63 -0.84
C HIS A 123 -24.74 19.84 -1.49
#